data_AF-A0A2N3AQH7-F1
#
_entry.id   AF-A0A2N3AQH7-F1
#
_cell.length_a   1.000
_cell.length_b   1.000
_cell.length_c   1.000
_cell.angle_alpha   90.00
_cell.angle_beta   90.00
_cell.angle_gamma   90.00
#
_symmetry.space_group_name_H-M   'P 1'
#
loop_
_entity.id
_entity.type
_entity.pdbx_description
1 polymer ?
#
loop_
_entity_poly.entity_id
_entity_poly.type
_entity_poly.pdbx_seq_one_letter_code
_entity_poly.pdbx_strand_id
1 'polypeptide(L)'
;MEKENKTSFPDTAKILSQLKDFQRKTVKYAFEQMYERENPTRRFLIADEVGLGKTLVARGLIAKAIDRFKSQIQNGTLRYDIIYICSNAEIAKQNINRLNVIGGVERKEFTFTSRITLLPVELKEIKNNRINFISFTPGTSFNLRSSEGIYQERALIYHLLKEKWNLSYRPKYVKFFQCYAKLEYWEEYLLKKFNKKNTIDTFLANKFLEKLDAKIAQENQNNEENIYVRFEKTAEKFNYLYKGKKVSTDV
;
A
#
# COMPACT_ATOMS: atom_id res chain seq x y z
N MET A 1 -32.49 -1.51 -2.54
CA MET A 1 -32.02 -2.84 -2.12
C MET A 1 -30.56 -2.70 -1.71
N GLU A 2 -30.30 -2.57 -0.41
CA GLU A 2 -28.94 -2.63 0.13
C GLU A 2 -28.35 -4.00 -0.22
N LYS A 3 -27.27 -4.02 -1.00
CA LYS A 3 -26.46 -5.23 -1.12
C LYS A 3 -25.83 -5.43 0.25
N GLU A 4 -26.40 -6.31 1.06
CA GLU A 4 -25.71 -6.83 2.25
C GLU A 4 -24.31 -7.27 1.80
N ASN A 5 -23.28 -6.56 2.29
CA ASN A 5 -21.89 -6.96 2.14
C ASN A 5 -21.70 -8.27 2.92
N LYS A 6 -22.10 -9.39 2.32
CA LYS A 6 -21.86 -10.73 2.85
C LYS A 6 -20.35 -10.96 2.84
N THR A 7 -19.74 -10.66 3.98
CA THR A 7 -18.37 -11.05 4.32
C THR A 7 -18.33 -12.57 4.22
N SER A 8 -17.60 -13.07 3.21
CA SER A 8 -17.36 -14.50 3.08
C SER A 8 -16.30 -14.89 4.11
N PHE A 9 -16.46 -16.05 4.73
CA PHE A 9 -15.53 -16.57 5.72
C PHE A 9 -14.89 -17.87 5.20
N PRO A 10 -13.64 -18.17 5.58
CA PRO A 10 -12.99 -19.41 5.18
C PRO A 10 -13.70 -20.62 5.75
N ASP A 11 -13.77 -21.70 4.97
CA ASP A 11 -14.06 -23.03 5.50
C ASP A 11 -12.76 -23.59 6.12
N THR A 12 -12.55 -23.23 7.39
CA THR A 12 -11.32 -23.57 8.12
C THR A 12 -11.12 -25.08 8.20
N ALA A 13 -12.18 -25.86 8.40
CA ALA A 13 -12.09 -27.32 8.47
C ALA A 13 -11.59 -27.92 7.14
N LYS A 14 -12.14 -27.46 6.01
CA LYS A 14 -11.69 -27.86 4.67
C LYS A 14 -10.26 -27.41 4.35
N ILE A 15 -9.86 -26.22 4.77
CA ILE A 15 -8.48 -25.74 4.56
C ILE A 15 -7.49 -26.59 5.37
N LEU A 16 -7.80 -26.86 6.64
CA LEU A 16 -6.94 -27.67 7.50
C LEU A 16 -6.88 -29.14 7.07
N SER A 17 -7.95 -29.68 6.48
CA SER A 17 -7.97 -31.07 5.99
C SER A 17 -7.02 -31.30 4.81
N GLN A 18 -6.73 -30.25 4.02
CA GLN A 18 -5.77 -30.28 2.92
C GLN A 18 -4.30 -30.24 3.37
N LEU A 19 -4.03 -30.00 4.66
CA LEU A 19 -2.68 -29.94 5.21
C LEU A 19 -2.18 -31.34 5.60
N LYS A 20 -0.90 -31.59 5.33
CA LYS A 20 -0.17 -32.76 5.86
C LYS A 20 -0.12 -32.72 7.39
N ASP A 21 0.10 -33.86 8.02
CA ASP A 21 0.08 -33.99 9.48
C ASP A 21 1.06 -33.04 10.17
N PHE A 22 2.30 -32.94 9.66
CA PHE A 22 3.29 -32.03 10.23
C PHE A 22 2.90 -30.56 10.04
N GLN A 23 2.33 -30.19 8.89
CA GLN A 23 1.85 -28.82 8.63
C GLN A 23 0.71 -28.46 9.58
N ARG A 24 -0.22 -29.40 9.80
CA ARG A 24 -1.35 -29.24 10.72
C ARG A 24 -0.88 -29.10 12.17
N LYS A 25 0.13 -29.89 12.58
CA LYS A 25 0.78 -29.74 13.89
C LYS A 25 1.42 -28.37 14.04
N THR A 26 2.14 -27.88 13.03
CA THR A 26 2.73 -26.53 13.03
C THR A 26 1.65 -25.44 13.14
N VAL A 27 0.56 -25.53 12.36
CA VAL A 27 -0.56 -24.57 12.45
C VAL A 27 -1.17 -24.57 13.85
N LYS A 28 -1.46 -25.76 14.39
CA LYS A 28 -2.03 -25.90 15.74
C LYS A 28 -1.13 -25.25 16.78
N TYR A 29 0.16 -25.61 16.79
CA TYR A 29 1.12 -25.08 17.76
C TYR A 29 1.30 -23.57 17.64
N ALA A 30 1.52 -23.03 16.43
CA ALA A 30 1.66 -21.59 16.22
C ALA A 30 0.40 -20.83 16.65
N PHE A 31 -0.79 -21.36 16.35
CA PHE A 31 -2.05 -20.75 16.76
C PHE A 31 -2.20 -20.73 18.28
N GLU A 32 -1.91 -21.84 18.96
CA GLU A 32 -1.95 -21.94 20.42
C GLU A 32 -1.06 -20.86 21.07
N GLN A 33 0.20 -20.75 20.62
CA GLN A 33 1.14 -19.77 21.16
C GLN A 33 0.68 -18.32 20.96
N MET A 34 0.03 -18.01 19.84
CA MET A 34 -0.32 -16.64 19.46
C MET A 34 -1.70 -16.19 19.93
N TYR A 35 -2.64 -17.11 20.18
CA TYR A 35 -4.04 -16.76 20.43
C TYR A 35 -4.71 -17.45 21.62
N GLU A 36 -4.21 -18.60 22.10
CA GLU A 36 -4.93 -19.42 23.10
C GLU A 36 -4.23 -19.50 24.46
N ARG A 37 -2.93 -19.22 24.54
CA ARG A 37 -2.22 -19.16 25.83
C ARG A 37 -2.68 -17.99 26.70
N GLU A 38 -2.53 -18.14 28.02
CA GLU A 38 -2.79 -17.06 28.99
C GLU A 38 -1.93 -15.83 28.71
N ASN A 39 -0.68 -16.04 28.29
CA ASN A 39 0.25 -15.01 27.82
C ASN A 39 0.67 -15.26 26.36
N PRO A 40 -0.13 -14.84 25.36
CA PRO A 40 0.16 -15.10 23.96
C PRO A 40 1.38 -14.34 23.45
N THR A 41 2.18 -14.98 22.58
CA THR A 41 3.27 -14.30 21.89
C THR A 41 2.74 -13.46 20.72
N ARG A 42 3.33 -12.27 20.54
CA ARG A 42 3.07 -11.41 19.38
C ARG A 42 3.90 -11.77 18.14
N ARG A 43 4.94 -12.60 18.31
CA ARG A 43 5.87 -12.97 17.24
C ARG A 43 6.15 -14.47 17.30
N PHE A 44 6.10 -15.12 16.14
CA PHE A 44 6.36 -16.55 16.00
C PHE A 44 7.16 -16.81 14.72
N LEU A 45 8.19 -17.64 14.80
CA LEU A 45 9.05 -18.00 13.66
C LEU A 45 8.80 -19.46 13.25
N ILE A 46 8.51 -19.67 11.96
CA ILE A 46 8.35 -21.01 11.38
C ILE A 46 9.58 -21.36 10.54
N ALA A 47 10.43 -22.21 11.11
CA ALA A 47 11.74 -22.55 10.56
C ALA A 47 11.78 -23.91 9.82
N ASP A 48 10.76 -24.21 9.01
CA ASP A 48 10.72 -25.46 8.23
C ASP A 48 11.78 -25.49 7.09
N GLU A 49 12.12 -26.66 6.56
CA GLU A 49 12.96 -26.77 5.36
C GLU A 49 12.28 -26.15 4.12
N VAL A 50 13.09 -25.76 3.13
CA VAL A 50 12.60 -25.27 1.84
C VAL A 50 11.72 -26.34 1.18
N GLY A 51 10.59 -25.93 0.61
CA GLY A 51 9.66 -26.85 -0.06
C GLY A 51 8.66 -27.58 0.85
N LEU A 52 8.78 -27.48 2.19
CA LEU A 52 7.84 -28.13 3.12
C LEU A 52 6.46 -27.45 3.22
N GLY A 53 6.22 -26.40 2.44
CA GLY A 53 4.91 -25.77 2.32
C GLY A 53 4.59 -24.75 3.41
N LYS A 54 5.56 -23.91 3.81
CA LYS A 54 5.36 -22.79 4.75
C LYS A 54 4.17 -21.90 4.38
N THR A 55 3.94 -21.68 3.08
CA THR A 55 2.78 -20.92 2.58
C THR A 55 1.45 -21.62 2.93
N LEU A 56 1.40 -22.96 2.90
CA LEU A 56 0.21 -23.72 3.30
C LEU A 56 -0.01 -23.66 4.81
N VAL A 57 1.08 -23.70 5.59
CA VAL A 57 1.03 -23.48 7.04
C VAL A 57 0.48 -22.09 7.35
N ALA A 58 1.01 -21.04 6.71
CA ALA A 58 0.51 -19.68 6.87
C ALA A 58 -0.96 -19.55 6.47
N ARG A 59 -1.37 -20.19 5.36
CA ARG A 59 -2.79 -20.27 4.93
C ARG A 59 -3.68 -20.86 6.03
N GLY A 60 -3.28 -21.98 6.62
CA GLY A 60 -4.02 -22.61 7.72
C GLY A 60 -4.10 -21.73 8.97
N LEU A 61 -3.00 -21.05 9.31
CA LEU A 61 -2.95 -20.12 10.45
C LEU A 61 -3.88 -18.92 10.25
N ILE A 62 -3.88 -18.33 9.05
CA ILE A 62 -4.79 -17.23 8.68
C ILE A 62 -6.24 -17.68 8.79
N ALA A 63 -6.58 -18.86 8.27
CA ALA A 63 -7.93 -19.41 8.36
C ALA A 63 -8.40 -19.55 9.81
N LYS A 64 -7.57 -20.15 10.69
CA LYS A 64 -7.87 -20.25 12.13
C LYS A 64 -8.04 -18.89 12.79
N ALA A 65 -7.20 -17.91 12.44
CA ALA A 65 -7.28 -16.57 13.03
C ALA A 65 -8.55 -15.83 12.61
N ILE A 66 -8.94 -15.91 11.33
CA ILE A 66 -10.22 -15.34 10.87
C ILE A 66 -11.40 -16.03 11.56
N ASP A 67 -11.37 -17.35 11.69
CA ASP A 67 -12.44 -18.10 12.36
C ASP A 67 -12.58 -17.72 13.84
N ARG A 68 -11.44 -17.54 14.54
CA ARG A 68 -11.40 -17.09 15.93
C ARG A 68 -12.08 -15.74 16.15
N PHE A 69 -11.95 -14.83 15.19
CA PHE A 69 -12.52 -13.49 15.26
C PHE A 69 -13.79 -13.30 14.43
N LYS A 70 -14.39 -14.40 13.94
CA LYS A 70 -15.51 -14.38 12.99
C LYS A 70 -16.67 -13.50 13.48
N SER A 71 -17.06 -13.64 14.73
CA SER A 71 -18.17 -12.87 15.32
C SER A 71 -17.86 -11.36 15.35
N GLN A 72 -16.65 -10.95 15.74
CA GLN A 72 -16.26 -9.54 15.75
C GLN A 72 -16.12 -8.96 14.33
N ILE A 73 -15.67 -9.78 13.38
CA ILE A 73 -15.58 -9.36 11.98
C ILE A 73 -16.99 -9.20 11.39
N GLN A 74 -17.90 -10.14 11.68
CA GLN A 74 -19.26 -10.14 11.13
C GLN A 74 -20.11 -9.00 11.68
N ASN A 75 -20.00 -8.66 12.96
CA ASN A 75 -20.71 -7.55 13.58
C ASN A 75 -20.03 -6.19 13.35
N GLY A 76 -18.88 -6.15 12.68
CA GLY A 76 -18.16 -4.92 12.33
C GLY A 76 -17.34 -4.30 13.46
N THR A 77 -17.20 -4.96 14.60
CA THR A 77 -16.36 -4.48 15.72
C THR A 77 -14.86 -4.70 15.49
N LEU A 78 -14.51 -5.57 14.55
CA LEU A 78 -13.12 -5.82 14.16
C LEU A 78 -12.95 -5.80 12.64
N ARG A 79 -11.95 -5.05 12.18
CA ARG A 79 -11.35 -5.22 10.85
C ARG A 79 -10.09 -6.07 10.96
N TYR A 80 -9.94 -7.04 10.07
CA TYR A 80 -8.81 -7.96 10.08
C TYR A 80 -7.90 -7.73 8.87
N ASP A 81 -6.73 -7.11 9.10
CA ASP A 81 -5.76 -6.79 8.05
C ASP A 81 -4.58 -7.77 8.07
N ILE A 82 -4.39 -8.51 6.98
CA ILE A 82 -3.28 -9.46 6.80
C ILE A 82 -2.23 -8.80 5.91
N ILE A 83 -1.03 -8.59 6.45
CA ILE A 83 0.08 -7.99 5.72
C ILE A 83 1.10 -9.07 5.35
N TYR A 84 1.29 -9.28 4.05
CA TYR A 84 2.27 -10.19 3.49
C TYR A 84 3.42 -9.40 2.88
N ILE A 85 4.65 -9.64 3.33
CA ILE A 85 5.85 -8.96 2.83
C ILE A 85 6.72 -9.98 2.10
N CYS A 86 7.08 -9.68 0.84
CA CYS A 86 7.90 -10.56 0.02
C CYS A 86 8.95 -9.78 -0.78
N SER A 87 10.13 -10.36 -1.01
CA SER A 87 11.20 -9.71 -1.77
C SER A 87 10.87 -9.52 -3.27
N ASN A 88 10.04 -10.40 -3.85
CA ASN A 88 9.75 -10.42 -5.29
C ASN A 88 8.23 -10.40 -5.58
N ALA A 89 7.81 -9.48 -6.47
CA ALA A 89 6.41 -9.30 -6.86
C ALA A 89 5.80 -10.47 -7.66
N GLU A 90 6.58 -11.17 -8.47
CA GLU A 90 6.09 -12.35 -9.20
C GLU A 90 5.80 -13.52 -8.26
N ILE A 91 6.73 -13.77 -7.32
CA ILE A 91 6.56 -14.77 -6.27
C ILE A 91 5.41 -14.37 -5.33
N ALA A 92 5.24 -13.07 -5.06
CA ALA A 92 4.12 -12.58 -4.28
C ALA A 92 2.78 -12.94 -4.93
N LYS A 93 2.57 -12.65 -6.23
CA LYS A 93 1.30 -13.00 -6.91
C LYS A 93 0.94 -14.48 -6.79
N GLN A 94 1.92 -15.37 -7.00
CA GLN A 94 1.70 -16.82 -6.87
C GLN A 94 1.39 -17.24 -5.43
N ASN A 95 2.13 -16.70 -4.46
CA ASN A 95 1.93 -17.02 -3.05
C ASN A 95 0.61 -16.45 -2.51
N ILE A 96 0.20 -15.26 -2.93
CA ILE A 96 -1.06 -14.64 -2.49
C ILE A 96 -2.25 -15.50 -2.95
N ASN A 97 -2.23 -15.98 -4.20
CA ASN A 97 -3.28 -16.89 -4.69
C ASN A 97 -3.38 -18.17 -3.83
N ARG A 98 -2.25 -18.67 -3.33
CA ARG A 98 -2.22 -19.83 -2.41
C ARG A 98 -2.64 -19.47 -0.99
N LEU A 99 -2.40 -18.24 -0.54
CA LEU A 99 -2.76 -17.73 0.79
C LEU A 99 -4.21 -17.28 0.88
N ASN A 100 -4.90 -17.09 -0.26
CA ASN A 100 -6.29 -16.70 -0.24
C ASN A 100 -7.15 -17.83 0.38
N VAL A 101 -7.70 -17.55 1.56
CA VAL A 101 -8.52 -18.48 2.35
C VAL A 101 -10.01 -18.25 2.16
N ILE A 102 -10.40 -17.11 1.60
CA ILE A 102 -11.81 -16.74 1.41
C ILE A 102 -12.15 -17.05 -0.04
N GLY A 103 -12.76 -18.23 -0.25
CA GLY A 103 -13.04 -18.77 -1.57
C GLY A 103 -13.82 -17.81 -2.47
N GLY A 104 -13.43 -17.78 -3.74
CA GLY A 104 -14.10 -17.02 -4.80
C GLY A 104 -13.08 -16.52 -5.83
N VAL A 105 -12.96 -17.21 -6.96
CA VAL A 105 -12.16 -16.81 -8.12
C VAL A 105 -12.59 -15.41 -8.65
N GLU A 106 -13.76 -14.92 -8.23
CA GLU A 106 -14.36 -13.66 -8.67
C GLU A 106 -14.23 -12.49 -7.68
N ARG A 107 -13.79 -12.72 -6.43
CA ARG A 107 -13.64 -11.61 -5.48
C ARG A 107 -12.25 -11.02 -5.56
N LYS A 108 -12.13 -9.95 -6.37
CA LYS A 108 -11.00 -9.00 -6.40
C LYS A 108 -10.68 -8.37 -5.02
N GLU A 109 -11.51 -8.60 -4.00
CA GLU A 109 -11.38 -8.09 -2.63
C GLU A 109 -10.09 -8.54 -1.91
N PHE A 110 -9.38 -9.56 -2.42
CA PHE A 110 -8.27 -10.22 -1.71
C PHE A 110 -6.86 -9.98 -2.25
N THR A 111 -6.67 -9.15 -3.26
CA THR A 111 -5.32 -8.96 -3.85
C THR A 111 -4.99 -7.49 -3.98
N PHE A 112 -4.60 -6.90 -2.86
CA PHE A 112 -4.04 -5.56 -2.86
C PHE A 112 -2.51 -5.60 -2.90
N THR A 113 -1.95 -5.70 -4.11
CA THR A 113 -0.52 -5.45 -4.35
C THR A 113 -0.29 -3.94 -4.41
N SER A 114 -0.21 -3.31 -3.24
CA SER A 114 0.07 -1.88 -3.15
C SER A 114 1.56 -1.61 -3.20
N ARG A 115 1.94 -0.59 -3.96
CA ARG A 115 3.19 0.11 -3.68
C ARG A 115 2.95 0.89 -2.41
N ILE A 116 3.80 0.73 -1.39
CA ILE A 116 3.64 1.45 -0.12
C ILE A 116 3.58 2.98 -0.31
N THR A 117 4.22 3.48 -1.37
CA THR A 117 4.22 4.89 -1.80
C THR A 117 2.84 5.38 -2.25
N LEU A 118 1.96 4.50 -2.73
CA LEU A 118 0.60 4.82 -3.18
C LEU A 118 -0.48 4.53 -2.15
N LEU A 119 -0.11 3.98 -0.99
CA LEU A 119 -1.05 3.68 0.10
C LEU A 119 -2.03 4.83 0.42
N PRO A 120 -1.62 6.13 0.42
CA PRO A 120 -2.55 7.23 0.70
C PRO A 120 -3.78 7.32 -0.22
N VAL A 121 -3.69 6.88 -1.48
CA VAL A 121 -4.84 6.92 -2.41
C VAL A 121 -5.62 5.61 -2.48
N GLU A 122 -5.13 4.60 -1.77
CA GLU A 122 -5.60 3.23 -1.82
C GLU A 122 -6.36 2.81 -0.54
N LEU A 123 -6.18 3.55 0.56
CA LEU A 123 -6.80 3.24 1.86
C LEU A 123 -8.32 3.24 1.88
N LYS A 124 -9.00 3.98 1.00
CA LYS A 124 -10.47 4.01 0.96
C LYS A 124 -11.05 2.62 0.68
N GLU A 125 -10.44 1.88 -0.22
CA GLU A 125 -10.86 0.51 -0.55
C GLU A 125 -10.61 -0.43 0.64
N ILE A 126 -9.47 -0.27 1.32
CA ILE A 126 -9.11 -1.05 2.52
C ILE A 126 -10.08 -0.81 3.69
N LYS A 127 -10.52 0.45 3.91
CA LYS A 127 -11.44 0.80 4.99
C LYS A 127 -12.84 0.22 4.81
N ASN A 128 -13.26 -0.02 3.56
CA ASN A 128 -14.59 -0.57 3.27
C ASN A 128 -14.68 -2.10 3.46
N ASN A 129 -13.53 -2.77 3.53
CA ASN A 129 -13.45 -4.22 3.69
C ASN A 129 -13.26 -4.60 5.15
N ARG A 130 -13.95 -5.67 5.58
CA ARG A 130 -13.81 -6.23 6.94
C ARG A 130 -12.60 -7.16 7.09
N ILE A 131 -12.20 -7.80 6.00
CA ILE A 131 -10.98 -8.61 5.93
C ILE A 131 -10.17 -8.11 4.75
N ASN A 132 -8.92 -7.71 5.00
CA ASN A 132 -8.00 -7.24 3.97
C ASN A 132 -6.81 -8.16 3.86
N PHE A 133 -6.38 -8.43 2.63
CA PHE A 133 -5.10 -9.06 2.37
C PHE A 133 -4.25 -8.10 1.55
N ILE A 134 -3.22 -7.56 2.21
CA ILE A 134 -2.34 -6.53 1.66
C ILE A 134 -0.97 -7.17 1.48
N SER A 135 -0.48 -7.17 0.24
CA SER A 135 0.85 -7.65 -0.06
C SER A 135 1.77 -6.47 -0.41
N PHE A 136 2.90 -6.39 0.27
CA PHE A 136 3.96 -5.46 -0.05
C PHE A 136 5.15 -6.21 -0.61
N THR A 137 5.72 -5.65 -1.66
CA THR A 137 6.99 -6.11 -2.22
C THR A 137 8.02 -5.00 -2.09
N PRO A 138 8.79 -4.96 -0.99
CA PRO A 138 9.79 -3.93 -0.78
C PRO A 138 10.79 -3.84 -1.93
N GLY A 139 11.14 -4.99 -2.53
CA GLY A 139 12.02 -5.03 -3.70
C GLY A 139 11.47 -4.31 -4.94
N THR A 140 10.18 -4.03 -5.07
CA THR A 140 9.64 -3.22 -6.19
C THR A 140 9.10 -1.86 -5.73
N SER A 141 8.79 -1.73 -4.44
CA SER A 141 8.37 -0.47 -3.80
C SER A 141 9.56 0.42 -3.46
N PHE A 142 10.74 -0.19 -3.22
CA PHE A 142 11.99 0.49 -2.88
C PHE A 142 13.15 0.21 -3.86
N ASN A 143 13.19 -0.90 -4.64
CA ASN A 143 14.07 -0.92 -5.83
C ASN A 143 13.37 -0.23 -6.99
N LEU A 144 13.63 1.07 -7.03
CA LEU A 144 13.38 1.95 -8.15
C LEU A 144 14.20 1.47 -9.37
N ARG A 145 13.56 0.79 -10.33
CA ARG A 145 14.17 0.53 -11.66
C ARG A 145 14.54 1.83 -12.39
N SER A 146 13.85 2.91 -12.03
CA SER A 146 14.18 4.31 -12.36
C SER A 146 14.07 5.13 -11.08
N SER A 147 15.01 6.05 -10.87
CA SER A 147 15.01 7.02 -9.76
C SER A 147 13.84 8.01 -9.77
N GLU A 148 13.00 8.02 -10.80
CA GLU A 148 11.94 9.01 -11.00
C GLU A 148 10.56 8.55 -10.49
N GLY A 149 10.44 7.27 -10.13
CA GLY A 149 9.17 6.66 -9.74
C GLY A 149 8.17 6.57 -10.90
N ILE A 150 6.96 6.09 -10.60
CA ILE A 150 5.89 5.95 -11.59
C ILE A 150 5.01 7.19 -11.66
N TYR A 151 4.25 7.27 -12.75
CA TYR A 151 3.32 8.34 -13.06
C TYR A 151 2.38 8.73 -11.90
N GLN A 152 1.77 7.73 -11.24
CA GLN A 152 0.89 7.99 -10.10
C GLN A 152 1.62 8.51 -8.86
N GLU A 153 2.85 8.03 -8.60
CA GLU A 153 3.64 8.46 -7.43
C GLU A 153 3.99 9.95 -7.53
N ARG A 154 4.43 10.39 -8.71
CA ARG A 154 4.75 11.81 -8.95
C ARG A 154 3.52 12.70 -8.79
N ALA A 155 2.34 12.24 -9.23
CA ALA A 155 1.12 13.01 -9.10
C ALA A 155 0.66 13.09 -7.63
N LEU A 156 0.78 11.99 -6.88
CA LEU A 156 0.50 11.96 -5.46
C LEU A 156 1.42 12.92 -4.70
N ILE A 157 2.72 12.88 -4.96
CA ILE A 157 3.69 13.79 -4.34
C ILE A 157 3.33 15.26 -4.65
N TYR A 158 3.02 15.59 -5.91
CA TYR A 158 2.57 16.94 -6.26
C TYR A 158 1.36 17.37 -5.44
N HIS A 159 0.31 16.54 -5.35
CA HIS A 159 -0.90 16.89 -4.61
C HIS A 159 -0.71 16.93 -3.09
N LEU A 160 0.25 16.18 -2.53
CA LEU A 160 0.64 16.28 -1.12
C LEU A 160 1.37 17.60 -0.83
N LEU A 161 2.17 18.09 -1.78
CA LEU A 161 3.05 19.25 -1.59
C LEU A 161 2.44 20.57 -2.08
N LYS A 162 1.43 20.53 -2.96
CA LYS A 162 0.95 21.72 -3.68
C LYS A 162 0.60 22.90 -2.79
N GLU A 163 -0.06 22.65 -1.65
CA GLU A 163 -0.44 23.70 -0.71
C GLU A 163 0.76 24.10 0.15
N LYS A 164 1.46 23.12 0.72
CA LYS A 164 2.58 23.36 1.63
C LYS A 164 3.73 24.14 0.98
N TRP A 165 4.04 23.85 -0.28
CA TRP A 165 5.13 24.48 -1.02
C TRP A 165 4.64 25.50 -2.05
N ASN A 166 3.35 25.85 -2.03
CA ASN A 166 2.74 26.82 -2.95
C ASN A 166 3.09 26.50 -4.43
N LEU A 167 2.91 25.24 -4.82
CA LEU A 167 3.20 24.75 -6.17
C LEU A 167 2.08 25.05 -7.17
N SER A 168 0.90 25.38 -6.65
CA SER A 168 -0.30 25.56 -7.45
C SER A 168 -0.08 26.57 -8.58
N TYR A 169 -0.48 26.19 -9.79
CA TYR A 169 -0.55 27.04 -10.98
C TYR A 169 0.77 27.53 -11.58
N ARG A 170 1.94 26.94 -11.24
CA ARG A 170 3.20 27.25 -11.94
C ARG A 170 3.60 26.15 -12.93
N PRO A 171 3.76 26.48 -14.23
CA PRO A 171 4.17 25.50 -15.26
C PRO A 171 5.48 24.76 -14.94
N LYS A 172 6.39 25.39 -14.19
CA LYS A 172 7.68 24.78 -13.80
C LYS A 172 7.50 23.53 -12.95
N TYR A 173 6.56 23.52 -12.01
CA TYR A 173 6.33 22.38 -11.13
C TYR A 173 5.58 21.25 -11.83
N VAL A 174 4.60 21.59 -12.67
CA VAL A 174 3.93 20.59 -13.51
C VAL A 174 4.98 19.84 -14.35
N LYS A 175 5.92 20.56 -14.98
CA LYS A 175 7.01 19.98 -15.77
C LYS A 175 8.03 19.21 -14.95
N PHE A 176 8.40 19.72 -13.77
CA PHE A 176 9.31 19.04 -12.86
C PHE A 176 8.82 17.60 -12.55
N PHE A 177 7.52 17.44 -12.27
CA PHE A 177 6.93 16.12 -11.98
C PHE A 177 6.56 15.31 -13.24
N GLN A 178 6.76 15.83 -14.46
CA GLN A 178 6.39 15.15 -15.71
C GLN A 178 7.33 13.97 -16.01
N CYS A 179 8.65 14.16 -15.84
CA CYS A 179 9.70 13.26 -16.32
C CYS A 179 9.47 12.87 -17.79
N TYR A 180 9.50 11.58 -18.14
CA TYR A 180 9.32 11.08 -19.50
C TYR A 180 7.88 11.11 -20.05
N ALA A 181 6.88 11.53 -19.26
CA ALA A 181 5.50 11.59 -19.75
C ALA A 181 5.35 12.67 -20.83
N LYS A 182 4.43 12.49 -21.80
CA LYS A 182 4.05 13.58 -22.71
C LYS A 182 3.32 14.67 -21.92
N LEU A 183 3.67 15.94 -22.14
CA LEU A 183 3.20 17.07 -21.32
C LEU A 183 1.67 17.16 -21.28
N GLU A 184 1.04 17.05 -22.44
CA GLU A 184 -0.42 17.11 -22.60
C GLU A 184 -1.14 16.06 -21.75
N TYR A 185 -0.69 14.80 -21.81
CA TYR A 185 -1.27 13.71 -21.02
C TYR A 185 -0.98 13.87 -19.53
N TRP A 186 0.23 14.31 -19.18
CA TRP A 186 0.64 14.56 -17.80
C TRP A 186 -0.20 15.65 -17.15
N GLU A 187 -0.33 16.79 -17.81
CA GLU A 187 -1.08 17.94 -17.32
C GLU A 187 -2.56 17.59 -17.15
N GLU A 188 -3.16 16.93 -18.15
CA GLU A 188 -4.53 16.46 -18.06
C GLU A 188 -4.73 15.50 -16.88
N TYR A 189 -3.78 14.58 -16.67
CA TYR A 189 -3.88 13.66 -15.55
C TYR A 189 -3.71 14.35 -14.20
N LEU A 190 -2.62 15.11 -14.04
CA LEU A 190 -2.24 15.75 -12.79
C LEU A 190 -3.33 16.72 -12.32
N LEU A 191 -3.83 17.57 -13.21
CA LEU A 191 -4.74 18.65 -12.85
C LEU A 191 -6.21 18.22 -12.86
N LYS A 192 -6.61 17.34 -13.78
CA LYS A 192 -8.04 16.98 -13.97
C LYS A 192 -8.39 15.57 -13.50
N LYS A 193 -7.59 14.56 -13.86
CA LYS A 193 -7.98 13.15 -13.64
C LYS A 193 -7.60 12.64 -12.26
N PHE A 194 -6.52 13.14 -11.64
CA PHE A 194 -6.00 12.59 -10.39
C PHE A 194 -7.02 12.72 -9.25
N ASN A 195 -7.49 13.93 -8.94
CA ASN A 195 -8.47 14.14 -7.85
C ASN A 195 -9.86 13.57 -8.16
N LYS A 196 -10.18 13.32 -9.44
CA LYS A 196 -11.42 12.62 -9.82
C LYS A 196 -11.34 11.13 -9.52
N LYS A 197 -10.16 10.53 -9.65
CA LYS A 197 -9.94 9.09 -9.45
C LYS A 197 -9.54 8.74 -8.02
N ASN A 198 -8.87 9.65 -7.33
CA ASN A 198 -8.20 9.37 -6.07
C ASN A 198 -8.71 10.29 -4.96
N THR A 199 -8.86 9.72 -3.77
CA THR A 199 -9.02 10.48 -2.52
C THR A 199 -7.79 10.21 -1.67
N ILE A 200 -7.02 11.25 -1.35
CA ILE A 200 -5.84 11.13 -0.50
C ILE A 200 -6.29 11.01 0.97
N ASP A 201 -5.85 9.97 1.65
CA ASP A 201 -6.07 9.80 3.09
C ASP A 201 -5.37 10.91 3.88
N THR A 202 -6.16 11.69 4.62
CA THR A 202 -5.69 12.87 5.36
C THR A 202 -4.71 12.52 6.48
N PHE A 203 -4.89 11.37 7.13
CA PHE A 203 -3.97 10.95 8.21
C PHE A 203 -2.59 10.66 7.64
N LEU A 204 -2.49 9.88 6.56
CA LEU A 204 -1.21 9.61 5.91
C LEU A 204 -0.61 10.86 5.27
N ALA A 205 -1.43 11.74 4.68
CA ALA A 205 -0.96 13.02 4.15
C ALA A 205 -0.30 13.88 5.25
N ASN A 206 -0.98 14.05 6.39
CA ASN A 206 -0.44 14.81 7.52
C ASN A 206 0.83 14.18 8.08
N LYS A 207 0.86 12.86 8.26
CA LYS A 207 2.05 12.13 8.71
C LYS A 207 3.23 12.28 7.74
N PHE A 208 2.96 12.28 6.43
CA PHE A 208 3.97 12.54 5.42
C PHE A 208 4.55 13.95 5.56
N LEU A 209 3.70 14.98 5.70
CA LEU A 209 4.15 16.37 5.85
C LEU A 209 4.90 16.60 7.16
N GLU A 210 4.46 16.02 8.27
CA GLU A 210 5.18 16.03 9.56
C GLU A 210 6.59 15.45 9.42
N LYS A 211 6.73 14.30 8.74
CA LYS A 211 8.03 13.66 8.52
C LYS A 211 8.91 14.44 7.55
N LEU A 212 8.31 15.09 6.55
CA LEU A 212 9.01 15.98 5.63
C LEU A 212 9.57 17.20 6.37
N ASP A 213 8.80 17.80 7.27
CA ASP A 213 9.24 18.93 8.10
C ASP A 213 10.36 18.53 9.06
N ALA A 214 10.23 17.38 9.73
CA ALA A 214 11.29 16.85 10.57
C ALA A 214 12.59 16.62 9.79
N LYS A 215 12.48 16.14 8.54
CA LYS A 215 13.65 15.97 7.66
C LYS A 215 14.27 17.30 7.27
N ILE A 216 13.47 18.31 6.89
CA ILE A 216 13.97 19.65 6.56
C ILE A 216 14.68 20.27 7.77
N ALA A 217 14.08 20.17 8.96
CA ALA A 217 14.68 20.66 10.20
C ALA A 217 16.03 19.98 10.50
N GLN A 218 16.09 18.65 10.34
CA GLN A 218 17.33 17.90 10.51
C GLN A 218 18.42 18.32 9.51
N GLU A 219 18.07 18.44 8.22
CA GLU A 219 19.04 18.86 7.19
C GLU A 219 19.56 20.29 7.46
N ASN A 220 18.69 21.20 7.90
CA ASN A 220 19.11 22.55 8.32
C ASN A 220 20.05 22.52 9.52
N GLN A 221 19.78 21.69 10.53
CA GLN A 221 20.65 21.54 11.72
C GLN A 221 22.03 21.00 11.35
N ASN A 222 22.11 20.14 10.33
CA ASN A 222 23.36 19.59 9.81
C ASN A 222 24.12 20.57 8.90
N ASN A 223 23.61 21.79 8.66
CA ASN A 223 24.10 22.71 7.63
C ASN A 223 24.13 22.10 6.21
N GLU A 224 23.21 21.17 5.95
CA GLU A 224 23.02 20.57 4.63
C GLU A 224 21.97 21.35 3.83
N GLU A 225 22.08 21.30 2.51
CA GLU A 225 21.02 21.85 1.66
C GLU A 225 19.74 21.00 1.79
N ASN A 226 18.72 21.57 2.43
CA ASN A 226 17.49 20.84 2.68
C ASN A 226 16.75 20.46 1.38
N ILE A 227 15.89 19.45 1.47
CA ILE A 227 15.15 18.88 0.34
C ILE A 227 14.27 19.90 -0.39
N TYR A 228 13.73 20.92 0.29
CA TYR A 228 12.96 21.98 -0.34
C TYR A 228 13.85 22.88 -1.21
N VAL A 229 15.03 23.28 -0.72
CA VAL A 229 15.99 24.08 -1.49
C VAL A 229 16.49 23.31 -2.71
N ARG A 230 16.85 22.03 -2.54
CA ARG A 230 17.23 21.15 -3.66
C ARG A 230 16.11 21.02 -4.70
N PHE A 231 14.86 20.89 -4.23
CA PHE A 231 13.68 20.84 -5.09
C PHE A 231 13.53 22.14 -5.91
N GLU A 232 13.53 23.31 -5.27
CA GLU A 232 13.40 24.59 -5.97
C GLU A 232 14.54 24.82 -6.98
N LYS A 233 15.80 24.58 -6.60
CA LYS A 233 16.96 24.69 -7.51
C LYS A 233 16.81 23.80 -8.75
N THR A 234 16.22 22.62 -8.59
CA THR A 234 16.00 21.71 -9.71
C THR A 234 14.78 22.14 -10.54
N ALA A 235 13.70 22.58 -9.89
CA ALA A 235 12.50 23.08 -10.55
C ALA A 235 12.76 24.35 -11.38
N GLU A 236 13.71 25.20 -10.98
CA GLU A 236 14.15 26.37 -11.75
C GLU A 236 14.65 26.01 -13.15
N LYS A 237 15.25 24.82 -13.32
CA LYS A 237 15.69 24.33 -14.63
C LYS A 237 14.54 24.05 -15.59
N PHE A 238 13.27 24.15 -15.15
CA PHE A 238 12.07 23.98 -15.98
C PHE A 238 11.38 25.31 -16.34
N ASN A 239 11.98 26.45 -16.00
CA ASN A 239 11.46 27.80 -16.35
C ASN A 239 11.67 28.20 -17.83
N TYR A 240 12.45 27.44 -18.61
CA TYR A 240 12.84 27.76 -19.99
C TYR A 240 11.70 27.84 -21.01
N LEU A 241 10.46 27.46 -20.64
CA LEU A 241 9.30 27.49 -21.53
C LEU A 241 8.30 28.62 -21.24
N TYR A 242 8.56 29.49 -20.25
CA TYR A 242 7.74 30.70 -20.06
C TYR A 242 7.86 31.67 -21.25
N LYS A 243 8.83 31.45 -22.15
CA LYS A 243 9.05 32.25 -23.37
C LYS A 243 8.20 31.86 -24.60
N GLY A 244 7.15 31.02 -24.50
CA GLY A 244 6.44 30.63 -25.73
C GLY A 244 4.99 30.13 -25.69
N LYS A 245 4.43 29.67 -24.56
CA LYS A 245 3.00 29.28 -24.52
C LYS A 245 2.38 29.64 -23.18
N LYS A 246 1.39 30.54 -23.20
CA LYS A 246 0.47 30.79 -22.07
C LYS A 246 -0.24 29.47 -21.75
N VAL A 247 -0.03 28.94 -20.55
CA VAL A 247 -0.96 27.97 -19.98
C VAL A 247 -2.25 28.75 -19.69
N SER A 248 -3.38 28.31 -20.24
CA SER A 248 -4.68 28.97 -20.02
C SER A 248 -4.93 29.04 -18.52
N THR A 249 -5.15 30.27 -18.05
CA THR A 249 -5.47 30.60 -16.65
C THR A 249 -6.96 30.49 -16.37
N ASP A 250 -7.73 29.78 -17.20
CA ASP A 250 -9.17 29.70 -17.04
C ASP A 250 -9.54 28.51 -16.13
N VAL A 251 -9.69 28.81 -14.84
CA VAL A 251 -10.56 28.11 -13.89
C VAL A 251 -11.32 29.15 -13.08
#